data_AF-A0A0A8L3C7-F1
#
_entry.id   AF-A0A0A8L3C7-F1
#
_cell.length_a   1.000
_cell.length_b   1.000
_cell.length_c   1.000
_cell.angle_alpha   90.00
_cell.angle_beta   90.00
_cell.angle_gamma   90.00
#
_symmetry.space_group_name_H-M   'P 1'
#
loop_
_entity.id
_entity.type
_entity.pdbx_description
1 polymer ?
#
loop_
_entity_poly.entity_id
_entity_poly.type
_entity_poly.pdbx_seq_one_letter_code
_entity_poly.pdbx_strand_id
1 'polypeptide(L)'
;MIGNGEPKVLLLEKRRITVLFHNDEQALESKILNAGGILTLKNENGHVQDRLTFALPPTTARPSYVHITWNRKAEAGITPIKNHIPFGLNIFTNTTDTIPGFIDTPLGKIYYNDKFNESVLSDWLPSHFFDQLHLYSENNNLDVTVTEDRVILNRYYELKDDNPFPVNGTDLVKTEAGIFQVDTDDEDDSGLTGVRCVWDTGSGDLRKCQKTLFYLKQIHVDRSLPGSVPLSLLEPVNLHPTVSIDLRSQRAKHGCEYYVFFNLPKYLFIDQFQSSPTFLFGEHDLELPEYKLSGFGSISLFTLKPGMENNITLNSRYVKPAESGSGYFETTFAPQVFCACDTPLDLTYRSPFYTEKTGYERYFTDNTRYYFLNSTQLSIKIPQLDSSDNPHIQLVTMGLIIISVLYLFKKLL
;
A
#
# COMPACT_ATOMS: atom_id res chain seq x y z
N MET A 1 -29.86 -8.83 -22.96
CA MET A 1 -30.56 -7.56 -23.18
C MET A 1 -30.45 -6.77 -21.88
N ILE A 2 -29.44 -5.91 -21.79
CA ILE A 2 -29.13 -5.14 -20.59
C ILE A 2 -29.74 -3.76 -20.81
N GLY A 3 -30.69 -3.39 -19.98
CA GLY A 3 -31.38 -2.10 -20.07
C GLY A 3 -30.40 -0.95 -19.84
N ASN A 4 -30.43 0.01 -20.75
CA ASN A 4 -29.89 1.35 -20.56
C ASN A 4 -30.58 2.00 -19.34
N GLY A 5 -29.93 1.92 -18.18
CA GLY A 5 -30.25 2.77 -17.03
C GLY A 5 -29.32 3.97 -17.03
N GLU A 6 -29.90 5.17 -16.95
CA GLU A 6 -29.19 6.45 -16.80
C GLU A 6 -28.05 6.38 -15.77
N PRO A 7 -26.96 7.16 -15.95
CA PRO A 7 -25.85 7.16 -15.00
C PRO A 7 -26.36 7.66 -13.65
N LYS A 8 -26.42 6.78 -12.66
CA LYS A 8 -26.65 7.17 -11.27
C LYS A 8 -25.44 8.01 -10.83
N VAL A 9 -25.59 9.33 -10.90
CA VAL A 9 -24.55 10.33 -10.66
C VAL A 9 -24.03 10.20 -9.23
N LEU A 10 -22.71 10.12 -9.05
CA LEU A 10 -22.08 10.28 -7.75
C LEU A 10 -22.31 11.70 -7.25
N LEU A 11 -22.88 11.83 -6.06
CA LEU A 11 -23.07 13.13 -5.42
C LEU A 11 -21.93 13.33 -4.43
N LEU A 12 -21.03 14.29 -4.72
CA LEU A 12 -20.07 14.74 -3.72
C LEU A 12 -20.88 15.34 -2.56
N GLU A 13 -20.61 14.89 -1.33
CA GLU A 13 -21.32 15.35 -0.14
C GLU A 13 -20.46 16.30 0.68
N LYS A 14 -19.16 16.03 0.74
CA LYS A 14 -18.23 16.73 1.62
C LYS A 14 -16.82 16.73 1.05
N ARG A 15 -16.12 17.86 1.25
CA ARG A 15 -14.68 17.98 1.07
C ARG A 15 -14.02 18.42 2.37
N ARG A 16 -12.92 17.76 2.76
CA ARG A 16 -12.07 18.16 3.87
C ARG A 16 -10.63 18.25 3.41
N ILE A 17 -10.01 19.41 3.58
CA ILE A 17 -8.59 19.62 3.29
C ILE A 17 -7.86 19.76 4.62
N THR A 18 -6.82 18.98 4.83
CA THR A 18 -5.96 19.10 6.00
C THR A 18 -4.55 19.41 5.53
N VAL A 19 -3.97 20.51 6.00
CA VAL A 19 -2.59 20.87 5.73
C VAL A 19 -1.81 20.82 7.04
N LEU A 20 -0.68 20.12 7.02
CA LEU A 20 0.27 20.03 8.11
C LEU A 20 1.59 20.64 7.64
N PHE A 21 1.95 21.81 8.14
CA PHE A 21 3.25 22.41 7.84
C PHE A 21 4.37 21.71 8.59
N HIS A 22 5.58 21.76 8.02
CA HIS A 22 6.79 21.45 8.78
C HIS A 22 6.99 22.50 9.88
N ASN A 23 7.53 22.06 11.02
CA ASN A 23 7.81 22.95 12.13
C ASN A 23 9.07 23.77 11.80
N ASP A 24 8.92 25.09 11.71
CA ASP A 24 9.94 26.06 11.34
C ASP A 24 9.98 27.26 12.31
N GLU A 25 9.42 27.09 13.52
CA GLU A 25 9.27 28.11 14.56
C GLU A 25 8.43 29.35 14.19
N GLN A 26 7.97 29.47 12.94
CA GLN A 26 7.13 30.58 12.51
C GLN A 26 5.68 30.38 12.98
N ALA A 27 5.06 31.46 13.46
CA ALA A 27 3.66 31.42 13.85
C ALA A 27 2.77 31.11 12.64
N LEU A 28 1.89 30.11 12.78
CA LEU A 28 0.94 29.68 11.75
C LEU A 28 0.13 30.84 11.13
N GLU A 29 -0.25 31.81 11.94
CA GLU A 29 -1.01 32.99 11.52
C GLU A 29 -0.28 33.81 10.44
N SER A 30 1.06 33.81 10.47
CA SER A 30 1.88 34.48 9.46
C SER A 30 1.90 33.76 8.11
N LYS A 31 1.54 32.47 8.08
CA LYS A 31 1.53 31.61 6.90
C LYS A 31 0.20 31.61 6.15
N ILE A 32 -0.85 32.18 6.74
CA ILE A 32 -2.21 32.17 6.18
C ILE A 32 -2.59 33.59 5.79
N LEU A 33 -2.78 33.82 4.50
CA LEU A 33 -3.34 35.06 3.97
C LEU A 33 -4.83 34.84 3.69
N ASN A 34 -5.69 35.68 4.26
CA ASN A 34 -7.11 35.67 3.91
C ASN A 34 -7.41 36.86 3.00
N ALA A 35 -7.75 36.56 1.74
CA ALA A 35 -8.15 37.55 0.76
C ALA A 35 -9.53 37.17 0.20
N GLY A 36 -10.58 37.88 0.64
CA GLY A 36 -11.93 37.69 0.11
C GLY A 36 -12.54 36.30 0.39
N GLY A 37 -12.21 35.66 1.51
CA GLY A 37 -12.76 34.34 1.87
C GLY A 37 -11.99 33.15 1.29
N ILE A 38 -10.93 33.43 0.51
CA ILE A 38 -9.93 32.45 0.09
C ILE A 38 -8.78 32.49 1.09
N LEU A 39 -8.42 31.33 1.63
CA LEU A 39 -7.22 31.19 2.44
C LEU A 39 -6.08 30.80 1.52
N THR A 40 -5.11 31.68 1.36
CA THR A 40 -3.88 31.41 0.63
C THR A 40 -2.79 31.05 1.62
N LEU A 41 -2.32 29.81 1.56
CA LEU A 41 -1.17 29.37 2.31
C LEU A 41 0.09 29.86 1.59
N LYS A 42 0.98 30.54 2.33
CA LYS A 42 2.29 30.95 1.82
C LYS A 42 3.09 29.73 1.39
N ASN A 43 4.04 29.98 0.49
CA ASN A 43 4.99 28.99 0.00
C ASN A 43 5.78 28.44 1.17
N GLU A 44 5.42 27.23 1.60
CA GLU A 44 6.04 26.54 2.72
C GLU A 44 5.90 25.05 2.45
N ASN A 45 6.89 24.27 2.88
CA ASN A 45 6.83 22.83 2.75
C ASN A 45 5.85 22.24 3.77
N GLY A 46 5.12 21.22 3.36
CA GLY A 46 4.16 20.57 4.23
C GLY A 46 3.50 19.35 3.58
N HIS A 47 2.60 18.74 4.35
CA HIS A 47 1.82 17.58 3.91
C HIS A 47 0.36 17.97 3.79
N VAL A 48 -0.30 17.47 2.75
CA VAL A 48 -1.72 17.71 2.51
C VAL A 48 -2.46 16.39 2.46
N GLN A 49 -3.59 16.33 3.18
CA GLN A 49 -4.62 15.31 3.01
C GLN A 49 -5.88 16.00 2.45
N ASP A 50 -6.28 15.68 1.22
CA ASP A 50 -7.55 16.10 0.65
C ASP A 50 -8.53 14.92 0.62
N ARG A 51 -9.53 14.97 1.49
CA ARG A 51 -10.56 13.95 1.67
C ARG A 51 -11.86 14.37 0.99
N LEU A 52 -12.31 13.55 0.06
CA LEU A 52 -13.58 13.68 -0.64
C LEU A 52 -14.51 12.55 -0.21
N THR A 53 -15.77 12.89 0.10
CA THR A 53 -16.82 11.91 0.43
C THR A 53 -17.93 12.02 -0.60
N PHE A 54 -18.23 10.89 -1.24
CA PHE A 54 -19.26 10.75 -2.26
C PHE A 54 -20.36 9.83 -1.73
N ALA A 55 -21.62 10.20 -1.94
CA ALA A 55 -22.75 9.29 -1.80
C ALA A 55 -22.80 8.34 -2.99
N LEU A 56 -22.96 7.07 -2.69
CA LEU A 56 -23.28 6.03 -3.66
C LEU A 56 -24.78 5.73 -3.62
N PRO A 57 -25.38 5.47 -4.78
CA PRO A 57 -26.72 4.91 -4.80
C PRO A 57 -26.69 3.51 -4.20
N PRO A 58 -27.72 3.11 -3.42
CA PRO A 58 -27.82 1.74 -2.94
C PRO A 58 -27.89 0.77 -4.11
N THR A 59 -27.05 -0.27 -4.07
CA THR A 59 -27.02 -1.36 -5.03
C THR A 59 -26.88 -2.69 -4.29
N THR A 60 -27.66 -3.69 -4.69
CA THR A 60 -27.68 -5.02 -4.04
C THR A 60 -26.46 -5.90 -4.32
N ALA A 61 -25.53 -5.45 -5.17
CA ALA A 61 -24.44 -6.28 -5.70
C ALA A 61 -23.02 -5.83 -5.28
N ARG A 62 -22.88 -4.86 -4.36
CA ARG A 62 -21.56 -4.38 -3.91
C ARG A 62 -21.18 -5.06 -2.58
N PRO A 63 -19.90 -5.43 -2.36
CA PRO A 63 -19.44 -5.84 -1.04
C PRO A 63 -19.71 -4.76 0.00
N SER A 64 -19.92 -5.20 1.24
CA SER A 64 -20.14 -4.28 2.36
C SER A 64 -18.94 -3.38 2.64
N TYR A 65 -17.73 -3.85 2.31
CA TYR A 65 -16.50 -3.09 2.51
C TYR A 65 -15.41 -3.42 1.47
N VAL A 66 -14.92 -2.40 0.78
CA VAL A 66 -13.71 -2.46 -0.05
C VAL A 66 -12.76 -1.34 0.36
N HIS A 67 -11.47 -1.65 0.42
CA HIS A 67 -10.43 -0.70 0.75
C HIS A 67 -9.31 -0.78 -0.29
N ILE A 68 -8.99 0.35 -0.90
CA ILE A 68 -8.06 0.45 -2.02
C ILE A 68 -6.99 1.46 -1.63
N THR A 69 -5.72 1.09 -1.75
CA THR A 69 -4.60 1.99 -1.49
C THR A 69 -3.62 2.01 -2.65
N TRP A 70 -2.99 3.16 -2.86
CA TRP A 70 -1.93 3.33 -3.85
C TRP A 70 -0.78 4.14 -3.24
N ASN A 71 0.41 3.56 -3.22
CA ASN A 71 1.64 4.27 -2.86
C ASN A 71 2.73 4.00 -3.88
N ARG A 72 3.33 5.08 -4.38
CA ARG A 72 4.38 5.04 -5.42
C ARG A 72 5.77 4.80 -4.85
N LYS A 73 5.96 5.06 -3.56
CA LYS A 73 7.26 4.96 -2.88
C LYS A 73 7.19 3.83 -1.87
N ALA A 74 8.27 3.07 -1.74
CA ALA A 74 8.37 2.01 -0.72
C ALA A 74 8.47 2.58 0.71
N GLU A 75 8.88 3.84 0.84
CA GLU A 75 8.95 4.57 2.11
C GLU A 75 7.57 4.67 2.78
N ALA A 76 7.55 4.55 4.11
CA ALA A 76 6.32 4.62 4.90
C ALA A 76 5.68 6.02 4.81
N GLY A 77 6.50 7.07 4.96
CA GLY A 77 6.09 8.47 4.79
C GLY A 77 4.89 8.83 5.69
N ILE A 78 4.96 8.41 6.95
CA ILE A 78 3.90 8.56 7.96
C ILE A 78 3.97 9.97 8.55
N THR A 79 2.80 10.57 8.79
CA THR A 79 2.68 11.86 9.46
C THR A 79 1.45 11.83 10.38
N PRO A 80 1.28 12.81 11.29
CA PRO A 80 0.04 12.93 12.08
C PRO A 80 -1.25 12.92 11.26
N ILE A 81 -1.20 13.32 9.99
CA ILE A 81 -2.36 13.39 9.08
C ILE A 81 -2.36 12.32 7.98
N LYS A 82 -1.34 11.44 7.92
CA LYS A 82 -1.19 10.40 6.90
C LYS A 82 -0.71 9.09 7.54
N ASN A 83 -1.52 8.04 7.41
CA ASN A 83 -1.17 6.68 7.82
C ASN A 83 -0.09 6.06 6.93
N HIS A 84 0.46 4.92 7.39
CA HIS A 84 1.21 4.02 6.52
C HIS A 84 0.32 3.58 5.35
N ILE A 85 0.88 3.65 4.14
CA ILE A 85 0.22 3.15 2.93
C ILE A 85 1.19 2.14 2.30
N PRO A 86 0.81 0.85 2.19
CA PRO A 86 1.68 -0.13 1.57
C PRO A 86 2.04 0.27 0.14
N PHE A 87 3.28 -0.02 -0.27
CA PHE A 87 3.75 0.18 -1.64
C PHE A 87 2.81 -0.49 -2.65
N GLY A 88 2.71 0.08 -3.85
CA GLY A 88 1.90 -0.42 -4.95
C GLY A 88 0.39 -0.20 -4.76
N LEU A 89 -0.39 -0.81 -5.64
CA LEU A 89 -1.85 -0.84 -5.61
C LEU A 89 -2.27 -2.03 -4.77
N ASN A 90 -2.96 -1.79 -3.66
CA ASN A 90 -3.48 -2.84 -2.79
C ASN A 90 -5.00 -2.71 -2.70
N ILE A 91 -5.71 -3.82 -2.83
CA ILE A 91 -7.17 -3.87 -2.67
C ILE A 91 -7.51 -4.96 -1.66
N PHE A 92 -8.28 -4.60 -0.65
CA PHE A 92 -8.90 -5.54 0.26
C PHE A 92 -10.43 -5.48 0.09
N THR A 93 -11.09 -6.63 0.13
CA THR A 93 -12.55 -6.72 0.24
C THR A 93 -12.93 -7.81 1.22
N ASN A 94 -13.98 -7.60 2.00
CA ASN A 94 -14.48 -8.59 2.96
C ASN A 94 -15.45 -9.61 2.35
N THR A 95 -15.59 -9.62 1.02
CA THR A 95 -16.43 -10.61 0.33
C THR A 95 -15.91 -12.04 0.49
N THR A 96 -16.83 -12.98 0.53
CA THR A 96 -16.55 -14.42 0.52
C THR A 96 -16.36 -14.96 -0.89
N ASP A 97 -16.84 -14.25 -1.90
CA ASP A 97 -16.83 -14.68 -3.30
C ASP A 97 -15.40 -14.78 -3.84
N THR A 98 -15.12 -15.83 -4.60
CA THR A 98 -13.83 -15.98 -5.27
C THR A 98 -13.71 -14.94 -6.39
N ILE A 99 -12.63 -14.15 -6.34
CA ILE A 99 -12.35 -13.12 -7.34
C ILE A 99 -11.05 -13.50 -8.05
N PRO A 100 -11.06 -13.69 -9.38
CA PRO A 100 -9.84 -13.99 -10.13
C PRO A 100 -8.74 -12.95 -9.88
N GLY A 101 -7.51 -13.40 -9.62
CA GLY A 101 -6.37 -12.53 -9.34
C GLY A 101 -6.19 -12.14 -7.87
N PHE A 102 -7.21 -12.33 -7.03
CA PHE A 102 -7.13 -12.05 -5.60
C PHE A 102 -6.67 -13.29 -4.81
N ILE A 103 -5.94 -13.04 -3.73
CA ILE A 103 -5.56 -14.01 -2.72
C ILE A 103 -6.69 -14.14 -1.70
N ASP A 104 -7.04 -15.39 -1.40
CA ASP A 104 -7.94 -15.74 -0.31
C ASP A 104 -7.23 -15.68 1.04
N THR A 105 -7.82 -14.99 2.02
CA THR A 105 -7.33 -14.95 3.40
C THR A 105 -8.49 -15.20 4.38
N PRO A 106 -8.22 -15.53 5.65
CA PRO A 106 -9.26 -15.70 6.65
C PRO A 106 -10.12 -14.45 6.90
N LEU A 107 -9.63 -13.26 6.53
CA LEU A 107 -10.30 -11.98 6.79
C LEU A 107 -11.02 -11.42 5.55
N GLY A 108 -10.78 -11.98 4.36
CA GLY A 108 -11.29 -11.47 3.09
C GLY A 108 -10.37 -11.78 1.92
N LYS A 109 -10.51 -11.01 0.84
CA LYS A 109 -9.73 -11.14 -0.39
C LYS A 109 -8.77 -9.98 -0.53
N ILE A 110 -7.54 -10.26 -0.98
CA ILE A 110 -6.49 -9.26 -1.16
C ILE A 110 -5.96 -9.31 -2.59
N TYR A 111 -5.77 -8.16 -3.20
CA TYR A 111 -5.07 -7.99 -4.46
C TYR A 111 -3.92 -7.01 -4.29
N TYR A 112 -2.83 -7.26 -5.01
CA TYR A 112 -1.71 -6.36 -5.10
C TYR A 112 -1.17 -6.27 -6.52
N ASN A 113 -0.67 -5.09 -6.87
CA ASN A 113 0.09 -4.85 -8.08
C ASN A 113 1.14 -3.77 -7.80
N ASP A 114 2.35 -3.95 -8.29
CA ASP A 114 3.41 -2.94 -8.18
C ASP A 114 3.15 -1.70 -9.06
N LYS A 115 2.20 -1.83 -10.00
CA LYS A 115 1.73 -0.75 -10.88
C LYS A 115 0.27 -0.43 -10.62
N PHE A 116 -0.10 0.82 -10.94
CA PHE A 116 -1.49 1.22 -10.90
C PHE A 116 -2.25 0.56 -12.05
N ASN A 117 -3.25 -0.26 -11.74
CA ASN A 117 -4.05 -0.99 -12.71
C ASN A 117 -5.54 -0.64 -12.56
N GLU A 118 -6.03 0.23 -13.43
CA GLU A 118 -7.44 0.66 -13.43
C GLU A 118 -8.42 -0.43 -13.78
N SER A 119 -8.02 -1.42 -14.59
CA SER A 119 -8.95 -2.47 -15.03
C SER A 119 -9.52 -3.29 -13.86
N VAL A 120 -8.77 -3.40 -12.76
CA VAL A 120 -9.22 -4.10 -11.55
C VAL A 120 -10.11 -3.21 -10.68
N LEU A 121 -10.07 -1.89 -10.88
CA LEU A 121 -10.91 -0.95 -10.14
C LEU A 121 -12.35 -0.90 -10.67
N SER A 122 -12.59 -1.41 -11.88
CA SER A 122 -13.92 -1.34 -12.50
C SER A 122 -15.00 -2.13 -11.79
N ASP A 123 -14.60 -3.11 -11.01
CA ASP A 123 -15.51 -3.92 -10.23
C ASP A 123 -15.99 -3.20 -8.96
N TRP A 124 -15.27 -2.15 -8.53
CA TRP A 124 -15.47 -1.50 -7.23
C TRP A 124 -15.96 -0.06 -7.34
N LEU A 125 -15.53 0.64 -8.38
CA LEU A 125 -15.72 2.07 -8.54
C LEU A 125 -16.42 2.37 -9.88
N PRO A 126 -17.25 3.43 -9.96
CA PRO A 126 -17.86 3.83 -11.22
C PRO A 126 -16.82 4.29 -12.26
N SER A 127 -17.09 4.06 -13.54
CA SER A 127 -16.14 4.35 -14.63
C SER A 127 -15.67 5.80 -14.72
N HIS A 128 -16.53 6.76 -14.42
CA HIS A 128 -16.18 8.18 -14.41
C HIS A 128 -15.20 8.57 -13.28
N PHE A 129 -14.94 7.67 -12.33
CA PHE A 129 -13.97 7.86 -11.27
C PHE A 129 -12.54 7.48 -11.73
N PHE A 130 -12.40 6.69 -12.81
CA PHE A 130 -11.09 6.17 -13.23
C PHE A 130 -10.18 7.26 -13.79
N ASP A 131 -10.68 8.11 -14.70
CA ASP A 131 -9.87 9.18 -15.29
C ASP A 131 -9.32 10.12 -14.19
N GLN A 132 -10.15 10.43 -13.19
CA GLN A 132 -9.74 11.25 -12.05
C GLN A 132 -8.75 10.52 -11.15
N LEU A 133 -9.02 9.25 -10.84
CA LEU A 133 -8.12 8.44 -10.01
C LEU A 133 -6.77 8.20 -10.67
N HIS A 134 -6.72 7.98 -11.99
CA HIS A 134 -5.49 7.85 -12.75
C HIS A 134 -4.66 9.13 -12.63
N LEU A 135 -5.26 10.27 -12.93
CA LEU A 135 -4.59 11.56 -12.78
C LEU A 135 -4.10 11.79 -11.34
N TYR A 136 -4.88 11.36 -10.35
CA TYR A 136 -4.45 11.46 -8.96
C TYR A 136 -3.33 10.48 -8.62
N SER A 137 -3.34 9.27 -9.17
CA SER A 137 -2.33 8.25 -8.88
C SER A 137 -0.96 8.59 -9.47
N GLU A 138 -0.91 9.42 -10.51
CA GLU A 138 0.34 9.91 -11.11
C GLU A 138 1.17 10.77 -10.17
N ASN A 139 0.55 11.45 -9.19
CA ASN A 139 1.23 12.46 -8.37
C ASN A 139 0.93 12.35 -6.87
N ASN A 140 -0.03 11.53 -6.46
CA ASN A 140 -0.49 11.44 -5.08
C ASN A 140 -0.51 9.99 -4.59
N ASN A 141 -0.38 9.82 -3.29
CA ASN A 141 -0.76 8.56 -2.65
C ASN A 141 -2.26 8.58 -2.38
N LEU A 142 -2.91 7.43 -2.51
CA LEU A 142 -4.37 7.31 -2.41
C LEU A 142 -4.76 6.30 -1.33
N ASP A 143 -5.82 6.61 -0.62
CA ASP A 143 -6.50 5.72 0.32
C ASP A 143 -8.01 5.89 0.13
N VAL A 144 -8.64 4.87 -0.44
CA VAL A 144 -10.05 4.86 -0.83
C VAL A 144 -10.78 3.80 -0.03
N THR A 145 -11.83 4.20 0.68
CA THR A 145 -12.77 3.30 1.33
C THR A 145 -14.10 3.35 0.59
N VAL A 146 -14.61 2.18 0.25
CA VAL A 146 -15.92 2.01 -0.41
C VAL A 146 -16.81 1.17 0.51
N THR A 147 -17.95 1.74 0.88
CA THR A 147 -19.03 1.06 1.61
C THR A 147 -20.25 0.89 0.70
N GLU A 148 -21.33 0.34 1.23
CA GLU A 148 -22.59 0.16 0.50
C GLU A 148 -23.15 1.47 -0.06
N ASP A 149 -22.98 2.56 0.70
CA ASP A 149 -23.62 3.85 0.48
C ASP A 149 -22.64 5.00 0.19
N ARG A 150 -21.31 4.80 0.34
CA ARG A 150 -20.34 5.89 0.25
C ARG A 150 -18.98 5.49 -0.31
N VAL A 151 -18.31 6.45 -0.96
CA VAL A 151 -16.87 6.41 -1.25
C VAL A 151 -16.19 7.52 -0.46
N ILE A 152 -15.13 7.18 0.27
CA ILE A 152 -14.22 8.15 0.90
C ILE A 152 -12.88 8.03 0.20
N LEU A 153 -12.46 9.08 -0.52
CA LEU A 153 -11.16 9.18 -1.16
C LEU A 153 -10.28 10.14 -0.37
N ASN A 154 -9.16 9.67 0.14
CA ASN A 154 -8.08 10.49 0.67
C ASN A 154 -6.96 10.57 -0.37
N ARG A 155 -6.54 11.79 -0.70
CA ARG A 155 -5.34 12.07 -1.50
C ARG A 155 -4.28 12.66 -0.60
N TYR A 156 -3.07 12.13 -0.70
CA TYR A 156 -1.92 12.64 0.04
C TYR A 156 -0.84 13.13 -0.92
N TYR A 157 -0.38 14.35 -0.70
CA TYR A 157 0.69 14.97 -1.47
C TYR A 157 1.46 15.98 -0.62
N GLU A 158 2.61 16.40 -1.14
CA GLU A 158 3.46 17.39 -0.52
C GLU A 158 3.13 18.78 -1.08
N LEU A 159 3.06 19.75 -0.19
CA LEU A 159 3.12 21.16 -0.57
C LEU A 159 4.59 21.50 -0.80
N LYS A 160 4.88 22.09 -1.97
CA LYS A 160 6.22 22.56 -2.33
C LYS A 160 6.25 24.08 -2.32
N ASP A 161 7.38 24.64 -1.92
CA ASP A 161 7.70 26.08 -1.77
C ASP A 161 7.59 26.93 -3.05
N ASP A 162 7.06 26.37 -4.14
CA ASP A 162 7.09 27.01 -5.44
C ASP A 162 5.82 27.81 -5.75
N ASN A 163 4.69 27.57 -5.06
CA ASN A 163 3.44 28.27 -5.34
C ASN A 163 2.51 28.44 -4.11
N PRO A 164 1.78 29.57 -4.02
CA PRO A 164 0.78 29.77 -3.00
C PRO A 164 -0.35 28.76 -3.17
N PHE A 165 -0.78 28.13 -2.08
CA PHE A 165 -1.82 27.11 -2.11
C PHE A 165 -3.17 27.69 -1.67
N PRO A 166 -4.11 27.89 -2.61
CA PRO A 166 -5.44 28.40 -2.29
C PRO A 166 -6.31 27.29 -1.71
N VAL A 167 -6.92 27.61 -0.56
CA VAL A 167 -7.96 26.81 0.07
C VAL A 167 -9.25 27.61 0.02
N ASN A 168 -10.17 27.12 -0.80
CA ASN A 168 -11.47 27.74 -1.04
C ASN A 168 -12.60 26.74 -0.79
N GLY A 169 -13.76 27.29 -0.43
CA GLY A 169 -15.02 26.57 -0.43
C GLY A 169 -15.50 26.29 -1.85
N THR A 170 -16.46 25.39 -1.95
CA THR A 170 -17.30 25.25 -3.15
C THR A 170 -18.73 25.57 -2.77
N ASP A 171 -19.49 26.09 -3.72
CA ASP A 171 -20.93 26.27 -3.63
C ASP A 171 -21.66 24.91 -3.59
N LEU A 172 -21.08 23.88 -4.22
CA LEU A 172 -21.67 22.56 -4.35
C LEU A 172 -21.74 21.76 -3.05
N VAL A 173 -20.70 21.81 -2.20
CA VAL A 173 -20.58 20.89 -1.06
C VAL A 173 -20.03 21.55 0.18
N LYS A 174 -20.34 20.96 1.34
CA LYS A 174 -19.75 21.38 2.60
C LYS A 174 -18.23 21.21 2.55
N THR A 175 -17.51 22.32 2.67
CA THR A 175 -16.06 22.35 2.64
C THR A 175 -15.51 22.74 4.01
N GLU A 176 -14.52 21.98 4.47
CA GLU A 176 -13.84 22.16 5.75
C GLU A 176 -12.34 22.12 5.51
N ALA A 177 -11.59 23.03 6.11
CA ALA A 177 -10.14 23.00 6.08
C ALA A 177 -9.56 23.04 7.49
N GLY A 178 -8.59 22.18 7.74
CA GLY A 178 -7.74 22.23 8.92
C GLY A 178 -6.33 22.58 8.51
N ILE A 179 -5.75 23.62 9.09
CA ILE A 179 -4.38 24.04 8.82
C ILE A 179 -3.66 23.96 10.15
N PHE A 180 -2.64 23.11 10.23
CA PHE A 180 -2.00 22.71 11.48
C PHE A 180 -0.48 22.75 11.39
N GLN A 181 0.14 22.82 12.56
CA GLN A 181 1.55 22.53 12.81
C GLN A 181 1.63 21.55 13.98
N VAL A 182 2.72 20.78 14.03
CA VAL A 182 3.01 19.93 15.18
C VAL A 182 3.51 20.81 16.32
N ASP A 183 2.78 20.81 17.44
CA ASP A 183 3.11 21.55 18.66
C ASP A 183 3.94 20.70 19.61
N THR A 184 3.45 19.49 19.88
CA THR A 184 4.14 18.48 20.67
C THR A 184 4.13 17.17 19.92
N ASP A 185 5.24 16.45 19.95
CA ASP A 185 5.33 15.10 19.40
C ASP A 185 6.18 14.28 20.35
N ASP A 186 5.55 13.32 21.01
CA ASP A 186 6.25 12.31 21.79
C ASP A 186 5.97 10.90 21.22
N GLU A 187 6.46 9.86 21.89
CA GLU A 187 6.29 8.49 21.38
C GLU A 187 4.82 8.02 21.37
N ASP A 188 3.93 8.71 22.09
CA ASP A 188 2.56 8.29 22.36
C ASP A 188 1.50 9.18 21.71
N ASP A 189 1.71 10.49 21.78
CA ASP A 189 0.75 11.53 21.46
C ASP A 189 1.38 12.62 20.56
N SER A 190 0.66 12.98 19.50
CA SER A 190 0.95 14.17 18.71
C SER A 190 -0.09 15.26 18.98
N GLY A 191 0.38 16.41 19.42
CA GLY A 191 -0.38 17.64 19.55
C GLY A 191 -0.33 18.44 18.26
N LEU A 192 -1.47 18.64 17.61
CA LEU A 192 -1.61 19.53 16.46
C LEU A 192 -2.29 20.83 16.88
N THR A 193 -1.59 21.95 16.74
CA THR A 193 -2.17 23.28 16.92
C THR A 193 -2.45 23.90 15.57
N GLY A 194 -3.57 24.63 15.46
CA GLY A 194 -3.80 25.43 14.27
C GLY A 194 -5.20 26.00 14.17
N VAL A 195 -5.69 26.12 12.94
CA VAL A 195 -6.99 26.71 12.64
C VAL A 195 -7.86 25.76 11.82
N ARG A 196 -9.13 25.72 12.18
CA ARG A 196 -10.16 25.00 11.44
C ARG A 196 -11.12 26.00 10.84
N CYS A 197 -11.23 26.00 9.52
CA CYS A 197 -12.07 26.88 8.75
C CYS A 197 -13.20 26.07 8.06
N VAL A 198 -14.38 26.66 8.00
CA VAL A 198 -15.57 26.05 7.39
C VAL A 198 -16.18 27.07 6.43
N TRP A 199 -16.58 26.61 5.25
CA TRP A 199 -17.27 27.39 4.23
C TRP A 199 -18.74 26.99 4.18
N ASP A 200 -19.62 27.96 3.86
CA ASP A 200 -21.04 27.72 3.70
C ASP A 200 -21.35 27.05 2.35
N THR A 201 -22.23 26.05 2.39
CA THR A 201 -22.76 25.38 1.20
C THR A 201 -23.73 26.33 0.49
N GLY A 202 -23.62 26.47 -0.83
CA GLY A 202 -24.44 27.34 -1.67
C GLY A 202 -23.76 28.64 -2.08
N SER A 203 -23.11 29.36 -1.15
CA SER A 203 -22.35 30.58 -1.51
C SER A 203 -20.85 30.33 -1.69
N GLY A 204 -20.30 29.26 -1.07
CA GLY A 204 -18.86 29.01 -1.07
C GLY A 204 -18.07 30.00 -0.21
N ASP A 205 -18.75 30.85 0.57
CA ASP A 205 -18.12 31.88 1.40
C ASP A 205 -17.52 31.29 2.67
N LEU A 206 -16.44 31.90 3.14
CA LEU A 206 -15.81 31.53 4.40
C LEU A 206 -16.71 31.95 5.58
N ARG A 207 -17.28 30.96 6.25
CA ARG A 207 -18.21 31.19 7.37
C ARG A 207 -17.48 31.51 8.67
N LYS A 208 -16.54 30.64 9.06
CA LYS A 208 -15.85 30.77 10.35
C LYS A 208 -14.51 30.02 10.33
N CYS A 209 -13.49 30.65 10.91
CA CYS A 209 -12.25 30.01 11.32
C CYS A 209 -12.13 30.01 12.85
N GLN A 210 -11.67 28.90 13.42
CA GLN A 210 -11.51 28.72 14.87
C GLN A 210 -10.13 28.13 15.16
N LYS A 211 -9.44 28.71 16.15
CA LYS A 211 -8.26 28.07 16.73
C LYS A 211 -8.66 26.70 17.28
N THR A 212 -7.90 25.68 16.95
CA THR A 212 -8.17 24.29 17.28
C THR A 212 -6.88 23.61 17.70
N LEU A 213 -6.99 22.75 18.70
CA LEU A 213 -5.94 21.88 19.20
C LEU A 213 -6.46 20.45 19.14
N PHE A 214 -5.69 19.56 18.51
CA PHE A 214 -5.95 18.13 18.51
C PHE A 214 -4.85 17.41 19.26
N TYR A 215 -5.23 16.49 20.13
CA TYR A 215 -4.31 15.49 20.67
C TYR A 215 -4.66 14.16 20.03
N LEU A 216 -3.69 13.56 19.36
CA LEU A 216 -3.87 12.39 18.53
C LEU A 216 -2.94 11.29 18.97
N LYS A 217 -3.50 10.10 19.17
CA LYS A 217 -2.70 8.89 19.39
C LYS A 217 -2.33 8.30 18.04
N GLN A 218 -1.04 8.32 17.73
CA GLN A 218 -0.54 7.69 16.52
C GLN A 218 -0.50 6.16 16.68
N ILE A 219 -1.09 5.46 15.71
CA ILE A 219 -1.04 3.99 15.62
C ILE A 219 0.19 3.56 14.83
N HIS A 220 0.57 4.35 13.83
CA HIS A 220 1.76 4.14 13.00
C HIS A 220 2.77 5.22 13.35
N VAL A 221 3.98 4.81 13.67
CA VAL A 221 5.09 5.72 13.98
C VAL A 221 6.25 5.37 13.07
N ASP A 222 6.78 6.36 12.36
CA ASP A 222 7.96 6.18 11.53
C ASP A 222 9.22 6.25 12.40
N ARG A 223 9.97 5.14 12.45
CA ARG A 223 11.31 5.08 13.04
C ARG A 223 12.35 4.63 12.02
N SER A 224 12.05 4.76 10.73
CA SER A 224 12.95 4.42 9.64
C SER A 224 14.08 5.45 9.52
N LEU A 225 14.98 5.46 10.50
CA LEU A 225 16.22 6.19 10.42
C LEU A 225 17.17 5.46 9.47
N PRO A 226 17.88 6.16 8.56
CA PRO A 226 18.85 5.56 7.66
C PRO A 226 19.86 4.69 8.44
N GLY A 227 19.89 3.39 8.14
CA GLY A 227 20.81 2.43 8.74
C GLY A 227 20.41 1.83 10.10
N SER A 228 19.21 2.12 10.62
CA SER A 228 18.76 1.56 11.91
C SER A 228 18.54 0.04 11.89
N VAL A 229 17.99 -0.48 10.78
CA VAL A 229 17.83 -1.90 10.47
C VAL A 229 18.23 -2.13 9.01
N PRO A 230 19.46 -2.56 8.74
CA PRO A 230 19.89 -2.95 7.39
C PRO A 230 18.99 -4.04 6.79
N LEU A 231 18.62 -3.86 5.53
CA LEU A 231 17.77 -4.77 4.77
C LEU A 231 18.39 -4.95 3.38
N SER A 232 18.82 -6.16 3.04
CA SER A 232 19.53 -6.43 1.78
C SER A 232 19.34 -7.88 1.30
N LEU A 233 19.66 -8.13 0.03
CA LEU A 233 19.80 -9.49 -0.49
C LEU A 233 21.23 -10.01 -0.25
N LEU A 234 21.35 -11.26 0.20
CA LEU A 234 22.65 -11.92 0.32
C LEU A 234 23.17 -12.34 -1.05
N GLU A 235 24.43 -12.01 -1.33
CA GLU A 235 25.11 -12.41 -2.57
C GLU A 235 25.76 -13.80 -2.44
N PRO A 236 25.75 -14.63 -3.50
CA PRO A 236 25.15 -14.38 -4.81
C PRO A 236 23.62 -14.55 -4.82
N VAL A 237 22.91 -13.65 -5.49
CA VAL A 237 21.47 -13.77 -5.74
C VAL A 237 21.19 -14.85 -6.80
N ASN A 238 21.02 -16.10 -6.35
CA ASN A 238 20.63 -17.25 -7.18
C ASN A 238 19.10 -17.41 -7.24
N LEU A 239 18.61 -18.57 -7.72
CA LEU A 239 17.17 -18.91 -7.74
C LEU A 239 16.52 -19.02 -6.34
N HIS A 240 17.33 -19.00 -5.28
CA HIS A 240 16.89 -19.02 -3.88
C HIS A 240 17.38 -17.76 -3.15
N PRO A 241 16.88 -16.57 -3.53
CA PRO A 241 17.35 -15.31 -2.97
C PRO A 241 17.06 -15.25 -1.47
N THR A 242 18.06 -14.85 -0.68
CA THR A 242 17.90 -14.74 0.78
C THR A 242 17.90 -13.28 1.19
N VAL A 243 16.80 -12.85 1.81
CA VAL A 243 16.64 -11.52 2.39
C VAL A 243 17.26 -11.53 3.78
N SER A 244 18.29 -10.71 3.99
CA SER A 244 18.92 -10.47 5.28
C SER A 244 18.33 -9.20 5.92
N ILE A 245 17.93 -9.35 7.18
CA ILE A 245 17.36 -8.30 8.03
C ILE A 245 18.19 -8.25 9.32
N ASP A 246 19.00 -7.20 9.46
CA ASP A 246 19.91 -7.07 10.58
C ASP A 246 19.26 -6.34 11.78
N LEU A 247 18.86 -7.13 12.78
CA LEU A 247 18.32 -6.64 14.04
C LEU A 247 19.34 -6.69 15.19
N ARG A 248 20.64 -6.79 14.93
CA ARG A 248 21.68 -6.83 15.98
C ARG A 248 21.68 -5.58 16.87
N SER A 249 21.30 -4.43 16.32
CA SER A 249 21.15 -3.17 17.04
C SER A 249 19.86 -3.09 17.87
N GLN A 250 18.89 -3.95 17.59
CA GLN A 250 17.56 -3.94 18.20
C GLN A 250 17.52 -4.87 19.41
N ARG A 251 16.88 -4.41 20.49
CA ARG A 251 16.73 -5.19 21.73
C ARG A 251 15.31 -5.68 21.87
N ALA A 252 15.13 -6.82 22.53
CA ALA A 252 13.81 -7.26 22.94
C ALA A 252 13.15 -6.19 23.84
N LYS A 253 11.90 -5.86 23.54
CA LYS A 253 11.08 -4.93 24.32
C LYS A 253 9.87 -5.68 24.85
N HIS A 254 9.51 -5.43 26.10
CA HIS A 254 8.35 -6.07 26.71
C HIS A 254 7.07 -5.64 26.00
N GLY A 255 6.18 -6.59 25.66
CA GLY A 255 4.93 -6.33 24.97
C GLY A 255 5.09 -5.95 23.48
N CYS A 256 6.28 -6.16 22.91
CA CYS A 256 6.56 -5.86 21.52
C CYS A 256 7.22 -7.05 20.81
N GLU A 257 6.87 -7.25 19.56
CA GLU A 257 7.52 -8.21 18.66
C GLU A 257 7.97 -7.53 17.37
N TYR A 258 9.04 -8.05 16.78
CA TYR A 258 9.56 -7.58 15.50
C TYR A 258 9.02 -8.47 14.39
N TYR A 259 8.59 -7.85 13.30
CA TYR A 259 8.02 -8.55 12.16
C TYR A 259 8.63 -8.05 10.85
N VAL A 260 8.55 -8.92 9.85
CA VAL A 260 8.63 -8.52 8.46
C VAL A 260 7.40 -9.00 7.72
N PHE A 261 6.76 -8.09 7.00
CA PHE A 261 5.67 -8.40 6.10
C PHE A 261 6.17 -8.38 4.65
N PHE A 262 5.86 -9.45 3.93
CA PHE A 262 6.15 -9.60 2.51
C PHE A 262 4.86 -9.51 1.71
N ASN A 263 4.89 -8.67 0.67
CA ASN A 263 3.95 -8.69 -0.42
C ASN A 263 4.72 -9.09 -1.68
N LEU A 264 4.70 -10.38 -2.00
CA LEU A 264 5.54 -10.96 -3.05
C LEU A 264 4.78 -11.03 -4.37
N PRO A 265 5.39 -10.59 -5.48
CA PRO A 265 4.83 -10.85 -6.80
C PRO A 265 4.95 -12.34 -7.11
N LYS A 266 4.11 -12.84 -8.02
CA LYS A 266 4.04 -14.27 -8.40
C LYS A 266 5.35 -14.86 -8.93
N TYR A 267 6.33 -14.05 -9.27
CA TYR A 267 7.69 -14.49 -9.62
C TYR A 267 8.48 -15.06 -8.44
N LEU A 268 8.08 -14.70 -7.21
CA LEU A 268 8.74 -15.09 -5.97
C LEU A 268 7.72 -15.74 -5.05
N PHE A 269 8.16 -16.71 -4.27
CA PHE A 269 7.31 -17.33 -3.27
C PHE A 269 8.13 -17.83 -2.08
N ILE A 270 7.44 -18.10 -0.99
CA ILE A 270 7.99 -18.64 0.24
C ILE A 270 7.71 -20.14 0.27
N ASP A 271 8.75 -20.94 0.47
CA ASP A 271 8.59 -22.36 0.71
C ASP A 271 8.27 -22.59 2.19
N GLN A 272 7.02 -22.99 2.45
CA GLN A 272 6.51 -23.30 3.79
C GLN A 272 7.21 -24.50 4.47
N PHE A 273 7.92 -25.34 3.72
CA PHE A 273 8.66 -26.49 4.27
C PHE A 273 10.10 -26.13 4.65
N GLN A 274 10.63 -25.04 4.12
CA GLN A 274 11.99 -24.54 4.43
C GLN A 274 11.98 -23.34 5.38
N SER A 275 10.81 -22.74 5.60
CA SER A 275 10.66 -21.53 6.41
C SER A 275 9.50 -21.69 7.39
N SER A 276 9.41 -20.80 8.37
CA SER A 276 8.34 -20.84 9.39
C SER A 276 7.69 -19.47 9.51
N PRO A 277 6.92 -19.05 8.49
CA PRO A 277 6.18 -17.80 8.57
C PRO A 277 5.08 -17.91 9.64
N THR A 278 4.77 -16.77 10.29
CA THR A 278 3.60 -16.64 11.16
C THR A 278 2.32 -16.89 10.37
N PHE A 279 2.25 -16.37 9.15
CA PHE A 279 1.25 -16.78 8.16
C PHE A 279 1.80 -16.68 6.73
N LEU A 280 1.20 -17.46 5.85
CA LEU A 280 1.43 -17.43 4.40
C LEU A 280 0.09 -17.64 3.69
N PHE A 281 -0.26 -16.73 2.79
CA PHE A 281 -1.48 -16.82 1.97
C PHE A 281 -1.13 -16.57 0.49
N GLY A 282 -1.93 -17.16 -0.41
CA GLY A 282 -1.78 -17.00 -1.86
C GLY A 282 -0.91 -18.08 -2.51
N GLU A 283 -0.17 -17.70 -3.54
CA GLU A 283 0.53 -18.63 -4.43
C GLU A 283 1.82 -19.18 -3.81
N HIS A 284 1.73 -20.35 -3.18
CA HIS A 284 2.85 -21.05 -2.55
C HIS A 284 3.10 -22.47 -3.10
N ASP A 285 2.47 -22.82 -4.23
CA ASP A 285 2.72 -24.09 -4.93
C ASP A 285 4.18 -24.11 -5.42
N LEU A 286 4.93 -25.19 -5.18
CA LEU A 286 6.35 -25.29 -5.56
C LEU A 286 6.55 -25.59 -7.04
N GLU A 287 5.56 -26.18 -7.70
CA GLU A 287 5.72 -26.83 -9.00
C GLU A 287 5.24 -25.96 -10.17
N LEU A 288 4.39 -24.96 -9.89
CA LEU A 288 3.79 -24.15 -10.95
C LEU A 288 4.69 -23.00 -11.41
N PRO A 289 4.90 -22.83 -12.73
CA PRO A 289 5.59 -21.66 -13.28
C PRO A 289 4.68 -20.43 -13.22
N GLU A 290 5.28 -19.24 -13.30
CA GLU A 290 4.56 -17.98 -13.10
C GLU A 290 3.40 -17.74 -14.07
N TYR A 291 3.53 -18.16 -15.33
CA TYR A 291 2.51 -17.98 -16.38
C TYR A 291 1.32 -18.95 -16.25
N LYS A 292 1.31 -19.84 -15.26
CA LYS A 292 0.17 -20.70 -14.92
C LYS A 292 -0.62 -20.22 -13.71
N LEU A 293 -0.07 -19.26 -12.96
CA LEU A 293 -0.72 -18.69 -11.79
C LEU A 293 -1.75 -17.64 -12.19
N SER A 294 -2.88 -17.63 -11.48
CA SER A 294 -3.96 -16.66 -11.69
C SER A 294 -3.86 -15.50 -10.72
N GLY A 295 -3.37 -15.71 -9.50
CA GLY A 295 -3.16 -14.68 -8.47
C GLY A 295 -1.96 -13.77 -8.76
N PHE A 296 -1.88 -12.65 -8.04
CA PHE A 296 -0.74 -11.73 -8.15
C PHE A 296 0.55 -12.27 -7.51
N GLY A 297 0.45 -13.24 -6.59
CA GLY A 297 1.58 -13.78 -5.83
C GLY A 297 1.18 -14.25 -4.43
N SER A 298 1.95 -13.89 -3.42
CA SER A 298 1.71 -14.31 -2.03
C SER A 298 1.94 -13.19 -1.03
N ILE A 299 1.26 -13.28 0.12
CA ILE A 299 1.54 -12.43 1.28
C ILE A 299 2.00 -13.28 2.45
N SER A 300 2.93 -12.76 3.24
CA SER A 300 3.45 -13.48 4.39
C SER A 300 3.93 -12.55 5.49
N LEU A 301 3.84 -13.02 6.72
CA LEU A 301 4.39 -12.36 7.90
C LEU A 301 5.36 -13.30 8.59
N PHE A 302 6.55 -12.82 8.94
CA PHE A 302 7.50 -13.54 9.78
C PHE A 302 7.75 -12.79 11.07
N THR A 303 7.88 -13.54 12.16
CA THR A 303 8.40 -13.01 13.43
C THR A 303 9.92 -13.02 13.38
N LEU A 304 10.53 -11.89 13.72
CA LEU A 304 11.98 -11.69 13.71
C LEU A 304 12.56 -11.74 15.12
N LYS A 305 13.80 -12.21 15.22
CA LYS A 305 14.53 -12.27 16.48
C LYS A 305 15.39 -11.01 16.67
N PRO A 306 15.19 -10.22 17.73
CA PRO A 306 16.04 -9.08 18.04
C PRO A 306 17.44 -9.53 18.47
N GLY A 307 18.44 -8.67 18.31
CA GLY A 307 19.83 -8.94 18.71
C GLY A 307 20.60 -9.84 17.76
N MET A 308 20.02 -10.22 16.62
CA MET A 308 20.66 -11.06 15.61
C MET A 308 20.25 -10.69 14.19
N GLU A 309 20.98 -11.23 13.23
CA GLU A 309 20.63 -11.18 11.81
C GLU A 309 19.58 -12.26 11.51
N ASN A 310 18.53 -11.88 10.78
CA ASN A 310 17.44 -12.77 10.39
C ASN A 310 17.50 -12.97 8.88
N ASN A 311 17.55 -14.23 8.45
CA ASN A 311 17.66 -14.60 7.05
C ASN A 311 16.40 -15.33 6.61
N ILE A 312 15.77 -14.83 5.54
CA ILE A 312 14.54 -15.41 4.99
C ILE A 312 14.80 -15.76 3.52
N THR A 313 14.76 -17.05 3.23
CA THR A 313 14.96 -17.57 1.88
C THR A 313 13.65 -17.52 1.11
N LEU A 314 13.70 -16.88 -0.05
CA LEU A 314 12.64 -16.87 -1.06
C LEU A 314 13.03 -17.83 -2.18
N ASN A 315 12.07 -18.14 -3.05
CA ASN A 315 12.27 -18.98 -4.21
C ASN A 315 11.76 -18.27 -5.46
N SER A 316 12.55 -18.25 -6.52
CA SER A 316 12.10 -17.74 -7.83
C SER A 316 11.34 -18.80 -8.61
N ARG A 317 10.31 -18.39 -9.35
CA ARG A 317 9.59 -19.23 -10.30
C ARG A 317 10.19 -19.14 -11.70
N TYR A 318 9.94 -20.17 -12.51
CA TYR A 318 10.16 -20.09 -13.94
C TYR A 318 9.27 -19.02 -14.57
N VAL A 319 9.92 -18.06 -15.24
CA VAL A 319 9.27 -16.98 -15.99
C VAL A 319 8.97 -17.42 -17.42
N LYS A 320 7.96 -16.77 -18.04
CA LYS A 320 7.64 -17.02 -19.44
C LYS A 320 8.86 -16.69 -20.34
N PRO A 321 9.21 -17.55 -21.31
CA PRO A 321 10.28 -17.26 -22.26
C PRO A 321 10.04 -15.97 -23.06
N ALA A 322 11.11 -15.25 -23.39
CA ALA A 322 11.06 -14.02 -24.18
C ALA A 322 11.20 -14.29 -25.69
N GLU A 323 10.67 -13.40 -26.52
CA GLU A 323 10.73 -13.51 -28.00
C GLU A 323 12.12 -13.17 -28.60
N SER A 324 13.02 -12.56 -27.82
CA SER A 324 14.38 -12.26 -28.28
C SER A 324 15.38 -12.13 -27.14
N GLY A 325 16.40 -12.98 -27.14
CA GLY A 325 17.57 -12.91 -26.26
C GLY A 325 17.38 -13.69 -24.96
N SER A 326 18.31 -14.60 -24.67
CA SER A 326 18.48 -15.13 -23.32
C SER A 326 18.97 -14.00 -22.41
N GLY A 327 18.38 -13.91 -21.22
CA GLY A 327 18.67 -12.79 -20.33
C GLY A 327 18.10 -12.99 -18.94
N TYR A 328 17.81 -11.87 -18.28
CA TYR A 328 17.21 -11.86 -16.95
C TYR A 328 15.91 -11.08 -16.99
N PHE A 329 14.87 -11.67 -16.41
CA PHE A 329 13.67 -10.95 -16.00
C PHE A 329 13.92 -10.29 -14.65
N GLU A 330 13.76 -8.98 -14.58
CA GLU A 330 13.92 -8.22 -13.35
C GLU A 330 12.56 -8.06 -12.66
N THR A 331 12.51 -8.39 -11.37
CA THR A 331 11.34 -8.18 -10.53
C THR A 331 11.72 -7.48 -9.24
N THR A 332 10.80 -6.69 -8.69
CA THR A 332 11.04 -5.94 -7.46
C THR A 332 9.95 -6.18 -6.43
N PHE A 333 10.31 -6.06 -5.16
CA PHE A 333 9.39 -6.15 -4.02
C PHE A 333 9.94 -5.32 -2.86
N ALA A 334 9.08 -4.91 -1.93
CA ALA A 334 9.44 -4.06 -0.80
C ALA A 334 8.97 -4.71 0.50
N PRO A 335 9.82 -5.49 1.19
CA PRO A 335 9.48 -6.05 2.49
C PRO A 335 9.41 -4.94 3.54
N GLN A 336 8.40 -5.03 4.42
CA GLN A 336 8.17 -4.04 5.47
C GLN A 336 8.60 -4.59 6.81
N VAL A 337 9.66 -4.04 7.37
CA VAL A 337 10.18 -4.39 8.70
C VAL A 337 9.64 -3.41 9.72
N PHE A 338 8.96 -3.92 10.74
CA PHE A 338 8.33 -3.10 11.77
C PHE A 338 8.35 -3.82 13.12
N CYS A 339 8.12 -3.07 14.18
CA CYS A 339 7.89 -3.58 15.51
C CYS A 339 6.43 -3.31 15.89
N ALA A 340 5.69 -4.33 16.30
CA ALA A 340 4.32 -4.19 16.77
C ALA A 340 4.31 -4.36 18.29
N CYS A 341 3.69 -3.41 18.97
CA CYS A 341 3.63 -3.37 20.43
C CYS A 341 2.18 -3.31 20.88
N ASP A 342 1.80 -4.20 21.78
CA ASP A 342 0.51 -4.12 22.47
C ASP A 342 0.54 -2.94 23.44
N THR A 343 -0.51 -2.13 23.40
CA THR A 343 -0.69 -0.99 24.29
C THR A 343 -1.91 -1.19 25.18
N PRO A 344 -1.81 -0.87 26.49
CA PRO A 344 -2.97 -0.85 27.36
C PRO A 344 -3.88 0.36 27.08
N LEU A 345 -3.44 1.29 26.23
CA LEU A 345 -4.23 2.45 25.84
C LEU A 345 -5.41 2.01 24.98
N ASP A 346 -6.59 2.48 25.36
CA ASP A 346 -7.77 2.34 24.53
C ASP A 346 -7.59 3.16 23.24
N LEU A 347 -7.35 2.45 22.15
CA LEU A 347 -7.22 3.03 20.81
C LEU A 347 -8.59 3.20 20.13
N THR A 348 -9.72 3.14 20.85
CA THR A 348 -11.05 3.45 20.27
C THR A 348 -11.18 4.89 19.81
N TYR A 349 -10.51 5.85 20.47
CA TYR A 349 -10.44 7.25 20.01
C TYR A 349 -9.34 7.42 18.96
N ARG A 350 -9.58 6.86 17.78
CA ARG A 350 -8.65 6.92 16.65
C ARG A 350 -8.61 8.34 16.07
N SER A 351 -7.44 8.71 15.56
CA SER A 351 -7.27 9.96 14.84
C SER A 351 -8.31 10.07 13.71
N PRO A 352 -8.95 11.24 13.53
CA PRO A 352 -9.93 11.44 12.47
C PRO A 352 -9.30 11.38 11.06
N PHE A 353 -7.96 11.40 10.99
CA PHE A 353 -7.19 11.34 9.76
C PHE A 353 -6.95 9.90 9.29
N TYR A 354 -7.22 8.90 10.13
CA TYR A 354 -6.84 7.51 9.90
C TYR A 354 -8.01 6.64 9.47
N THR A 355 -7.78 5.85 8.43
CA THR A 355 -8.62 4.73 8.03
C THR A 355 -8.09 3.47 8.69
N GLU A 356 -8.97 2.60 9.20
CA GLU A 356 -8.57 1.43 9.98
C GLU A 356 -7.97 0.32 9.11
N LYS A 357 -6.94 -0.35 9.65
CA LYS A 357 -6.41 -1.65 9.21
C LYS A 357 -6.22 -1.75 7.69
N THR A 358 -5.32 -0.92 7.16
CA THR A 358 -5.11 -0.70 5.72
C THR A 358 -4.33 -1.81 5.00
N GLY A 359 -3.74 -2.75 5.74
CA GLY A 359 -2.95 -3.85 5.20
C GLY A 359 -2.78 -4.98 6.22
N TYR A 360 -1.54 -5.27 6.60
CA TYR A 360 -1.22 -6.35 7.53
C TYR A 360 -1.76 -6.11 8.94
N GLU A 361 -2.10 -4.86 9.31
CA GLU A 361 -2.61 -4.53 10.65
C GLU A 361 -3.93 -5.26 10.97
N ARG A 362 -4.60 -5.80 9.95
CA ARG A 362 -5.80 -6.64 10.07
C ARG A 362 -5.58 -7.91 10.89
N TYR A 363 -4.35 -8.42 10.91
CA TYR A 363 -3.98 -9.66 11.59
C TYR A 363 -3.54 -9.45 13.05
N PHE A 364 -3.57 -8.20 13.52
CA PHE A 364 -3.20 -7.80 14.87
C PHE A 364 -4.43 -7.33 15.65
N THR A 365 -4.27 -7.17 16.96
CA THR A 365 -5.34 -6.69 17.83
C THR A 365 -5.59 -5.19 17.61
N ASP A 366 -6.76 -4.71 18.05
CA ASP A 366 -7.12 -3.29 17.93
C ASP A 366 -6.30 -2.35 18.80
N ASN A 367 -5.51 -2.91 19.73
CA ASN A 367 -4.66 -2.20 20.68
C ASN A 367 -3.17 -2.37 20.36
N THR A 368 -2.83 -2.56 19.08
CA THR A 368 -1.45 -2.72 18.63
C THR A 368 -0.97 -1.43 17.94
N ARG A 369 0.20 -0.93 18.36
CA ARG A 369 0.91 0.19 17.72
C ARG A 369 2.07 -0.35 16.90
N TYR A 370 2.34 0.27 15.75
CA TYR A 370 3.37 -0.15 14.79
C TYR A 370 4.47 0.89 14.67
N TYR A 371 5.70 0.46 14.87
CA TYR A 371 6.91 1.26 14.68
C TYR A 371 7.64 0.75 13.44
N PHE A 372 7.62 1.53 12.36
CA PHE A 372 8.24 1.15 11.09
C PHE A 372 9.75 1.36 11.17
N LEU A 373 10.51 0.35 10.73
CA LEU A 373 11.97 0.34 10.87
C LEU A 373 12.65 0.44 9.50
N ASN A 374 12.16 -0.31 8.50
CA ASN A 374 12.69 -0.25 7.14
C ASN A 374 11.67 -0.78 6.12
N SER A 375 11.66 -0.20 4.93
CA SER A 375 10.92 -0.69 3.75
C SER A 375 11.71 -0.39 2.47
N THR A 376 12.87 -1.04 2.33
CA THR A 376 13.74 -0.88 1.16
C THR A 376 13.25 -1.77 0.01
N GLN A 377 13.11 -1.20 -1.18
CA GLN A 377 12.80 -1.99 -2.38
C GLN A 377 14.01 -2.82 -2.80
N LEU A 378 13.81 -4.12 -2.97
CA LEU A 378 14.81 -5.09 -3.41
C LEU A 378 14.50 -5.54 -4.83
N SER A 379 15.53 -5.72 -5.65
CA SER A 379 15.43 -6.20 -7.03
C SER A 379 16.12 -7.54 -7.21
N ILE A 380 15.47 -8.47 -7.91
CA ILE A 380 15.98 -9.80 -8.20
C ILE A 380 15.96 -10.03 -9.71
N LYS A 381 17.03 -10.65 -10.22
CA LYS A 381 17.19 -11.05 -11.60
C LYS A 381 16.93 -12.55 -11.74
N ILE A 382 15.86 -12.92 -12.43
CA ILE A 382 15.47 -14.32 -12.66
C ILE A 382 15.90 -14.70 -14.09
N PRO A 383 16.65 -15.79 -14.28
CA PRO A 383 17.00 -16.27 -15.62
C PRO A 383 15.75 -16.46 -16.50
N GLN A 384 15.77 -15.88 -17.70
CA GLN A 384 14.69 -15.97 -18.67
C GLN A 384 15.20 -16.64 -19.96
N LEU A 385 14.49 -17.69 -20.38
CA LEU A 385 14.81 -18.46 -21.58
C LEU A 385 14.42 -17.69 -22.85
N ASP A 386 15.20 -17.90 -23.91
CA ASP A 386 14.85 -17.45 -25.25
C ASP A 386 13.87 -18.44 -25.90
N SER A 387 12.75 -17.94 -26.40
CA SER A 387 11.79 -18.76 -27.12
C SER A 387 12.33 -19.26 -28.47
N SER A 388 13.35 -18.63 -29.05
CA SER A 388 14.01 -19.09 -30.28
C SER A 388 14.73 -20.44 -30.11
N ASP A 389 15.13 -20.77 -28.88
CA ASP A 389 15.84 -22.02 -28.57
C ASP A 389 14.87 -23.20 -28.43
N ASN A 390 13.58 -22.94 -28.21
CA ASN A 390 12.55 -23.96 -28.02
C ASN A 390 12.49 -25.02 -29.15
N PRO A 391 12.44 -24.66 -30.46
CA PRO A 391 12.45 -25.66 -31.54
C PRO A 391 13.72 -26.53 -31.53
N HIS A 392 14.88 -25.95 -31.21
CA HIS A 392 16.13 -26.70 -31.12
C HIS A 392 16.10 -27.70 -29.97
N ILE A 393 15.65 -27.27 -28.79
CA ILE A 393 15.50 -28.14 -27.62
C ILE A 393 14.52 -29.29 -27.90
N GLN A 394 13.39 -29.00 -28.54
CA GLN A 394 12.40 -30.02 -28.90
C GLN A 394 12.99 -31.06 -29.87
N LEU A 395 13.70 -30.61 -30.91
CA LEU A 395 14.32 -31.51 -31.89
C LEU A 395 15.38 -32.40 -31.26
N VAL A 396 16.26 -31.85 -30.42
CA VAL A 396 17.30 -32.61 -29.72
C VAL A 396 16.68 -33.62 -28.74
N THR A 397 15.70 -33.19 -27.96
CA THR A 397 14.99 -34.06 -27.00
C THR A 397 14.29 -35.20 -27.73
N MET A 398 13.59 -34.91 -28.83
CA MET A 398 12.93 -35.93 -29.64
C MET A 398 13.96 -36.91 -30.25
N GLY A 399 15.09 -36.41 -30.75
CA GLY A 399 16.19 -37.24 -31.25
C GLY A 399 16.74 -38.18 -30.17
N LEU A 400 16.99 -37.67 -28.96
CA LEU A 400 17.45 -38.47 -27.82
C LEU A 400 16.43 -39.54 -27.41
N ILE A 401 15.14 -39.20 -27.39
CA ILE A 401 14.07 -40.17 -27.09
C ILE A 401 14.06 -41.28 -28.14
N ILE A 402 14.10 -40.94 -29.43
CA ILE A 402 14.12 -41.93 -30.52
C ILE A 402 15.34 -42.85 -30.41
N ILE A 403 16.53 -42.29 -30.20
CA ILE A 403 17.77 -43.08 -30.03
C ILE A 403 17.67 -43.99 -28.80
N SER A 404 17.14 -43.48 -27.68
CA SER A 404 16.98 -44.25 -26.45
C SER A 404 16.01 -45.42 -26.63
N VAL A 405 14.89 -45.17 -27.32
CA VAL A 405 13.90 -46.21 -27.64
C VAL A 405 14.50 -47.27 -28.58
N LEU A 406 15.21 -46.86 -29.63
CA LEU A 406 15.90 -47.79 -30.54
C LEU A 406 16.97 -48.63 -29.81
N TYR A 407 17.71 -48.00 -28.90
CA TYR A 407 18.69 -48.70 -28.06
C TYR A 407 18.03 -49.74 -27.15
N LEU A 408 16.92 -49.40 -26.50
CA LEU A 408 16.15 -50.34 -25.68
C LEU A 408 15.60 -51.50 -26.50
N PHE A 409 15.06 -51.24 -27.71
CA PHE A 409 14.63 -52.30 -28.61
C PHE A 409 15.77 -53.23 -29.02
N LYS A 410 16.93 -52.68 -29.38
CA LYS A 410 18.12 -53.48 -29.72
C LYS A 410 18.61 -54.35 -28.54
N LYS A 411 18.37 -53.91 -27.30
CA LYS A 411 18.80 -54.63 -26.09
C LYS A 411 17.79 -55.69 -25.63
N LEU A 412 16.51 -55.55 -26.00
CA LEU A 412 15.43 -56.47 -25.66
C LEU A 412 15.25 -57.60 -26.70
N LEU A 413 15.60 -57.33 -27.96
CA LEU A 413 15.83 -58.33 -29.01
C LEU A 413 17.22 -58.99 -28.83
#